data_AF-A0A1C4GU17-F1
#
_entry.id   AF-A0A1C4GU17-F1
#
_cell.length_a   1.000
_cell.length_b   1.000
_cell.length_c   1.000
_cell.angle_alpha   90.00
_cell.angle_beta   90.00
_cell.angle_gamma   90.00
#
_symmetry.space_group_name_H-M   'P 1'
#
loop_
_entity.id
_entity.type
_entity.pdbx_description
1 polymer ?
#
loop_
_entity_poly.entity_id
_entity_poly.type
_entity_poly.pdbx_seq_one_letter_code
_entity_poly.pdbx_strand_id
1 'polypeptide(L)'
;MNNKLKMIFCIVTLLNLGACVGNMNPTGGNSRPDYPYYVTTQPIIVKKIPIPVGTKLEYEEQYFKSGQQNSLLNEKKLVAIYFPKDQSMNWAGVPIGTINKYFNSEMKGFSVYARFEQIPSNQQTRFSQLWQKCDDNLGISVRNTDDWTFNLNNIADIDSCSVNYQRYFKNNLQQQHYLDQLYQEMRKAGTIK
;
A
#
# COMPACT_ATOMS: atom_id res chain seq x y z
N MET A 1 -22.84 17.26 56.16
CA MET A 1 -22.98 17.32 54.69
C MET A 1 -24.22 16.53 54.30
N ASN A 2 -25.22 17.22 53.73
CA ASN A 2 -26.62 16.75 53.68
C ASN A 2 -26.78 15.50 52.79
N ASN A 3 -27.51 14.47 53.25
CA ASN A 3 -27.69 13.20 52.53
C ASN A 3 -28.31 13.36 51.14
N LYS A 4 -29.06 14.45 50.90
CA LYS A 4 -29.58 14.81 49.57
C LYS A 4 -28.50 15.27 48.59
N LEU A 5 -27.41 15.88 49.07
CA LEU A 5 -26.32 16.38 48.24
C LEU A 5 -25.40 15.24 47.75
N LYS A 6 -25.24 14.18 48.56
CA LYS A 6 -24.52 12.96 48.16
C LYS A 6 -25.24 12.18 47.07
N MET A 7 -26.58 12.12 47.12
CA MET A 7 -27.38 11.39 46.12
C MET A 7 -27.35 12.07 44.74
N ILE A 8 -27.35 13.41 44.70
CA ILE A 8 -27.24 14.17 43.44
C ILE A 8 -25.85 13.98 42.80
N PHE A 9 -24.79 13.90 43.60
CA PHE A 9 -23.43 13.70 43.08
C PHE A 9 -23.24 12.30 42.46
N CYS A 10 -23.89 11.27 43.00
CA CYS A 10 -23.86 9.92 42.41
C CYS A 10 -24.60 9.80 41.08
N ILE A 11 -25.67 10.57 40.88
CA ILE A 11 -26.48 10.52 39.64
C ILE A 11 -25.74 11.19 38.47
N VAL A 12 -24.98 12.27 38.72
CA VAL A 12 -24.20 12.96 37.67
C VAL A 12 -22.98 12.15 37.22
N THR A 13 -22.40 11.31 38.09
CA THR A 13 -21.34 10.37 37.70
C THR A 13 -21.84 9.18 36.87
N LEU A 14 -23.13 8.82 36.96
CA LEU A 14 -23.71 7.72 36.18
C LEU A 14 -24.14 8.13 34.77
N LEU A 15 -24.38 9.42 34.52
CA LEU A 15 -24.75 9.94 33.19
C LEU A 15 -23.55 10.12 32.24
N ASN A 16 -22.31 9.94 32.72
CA ASN A 16 -21.09 9.95 31.88
C ASN A 16 -20.55 8.54 31.60
N LEU A 17 -21.20 7.49 32.09
CA LEU A 17 -21.00 6.13 31.60
C LEU A 17 -21.90 5.92 30.39
N GLY A 18 -21.69 6.75 29.36
CA GLY A 18 -22.05 6.37 28.00
C GLY A 18 -21.23 5.12 27.71
N ALA A 19 -21.85 3.96 27.92
CA ALA A 19 -21.27 2.68 27.62
C ALA A 19 -20.67 2.78 26.21
N CYS A 20 -19.36 2.61 26.11
CA CYS A 20 -18.76 2.13 24.89
C CYS A 20 -19.31 0.72 24.68
N VAL A 21 -20.55 0.64 24.20
CA VAL A 21 -21.01 -0.53 23.46
C VAL A 21 -20.19 -0.47 22.19
N GLY A 22 -18.94 -0.91 22.29
CA GLY A 22 -18.20 -1.37 21.14
C GLY A 22 -19.12 -2.38 20.49
N ASN A 23 -19.61 -2.03 19.31
CA ASN A 23 -20.34 -2.94 18.44
C ASN A 23 -19.33 -4.02 18.02
N MET A 24 -19.00 -4.92 18.95
CA MET A 24 -18.13 -6.06 18.75
C MET A 24 -18.97 -7.11 18.06
N ASN A 25 -19.30 -6.85 16.80
CA ASN A 25 -19.66 -7.92 15.91
C ASN A 25 -18.38 -8.74 15.67
N PRO A 26 -18.29 -10.00 16.15
CA PRO A 26 -17.09 -10.82 16.02
C PRO A 26 -16.80 -11.21 14.56
N THR A 27 -17.71 -10.90 13.64
CA THR A 27 -17.49 -11.04 12.19
C THR A 27 -16.83 -9.82 11.54
N GLY A 28 -16.63 -8.72 12.29
CA GLY A 28 -16.31 -7.42 11.73
C GLY A 28 -17.44 -6.93 10.81
N GLY A 29 -17.67 -5.63 10.73
CA GLY A 29 -18.39 -5.13 9.56
C GLY A 29 -17.54 -5.52 8.34
N ASN A 30 -17.96 -6.52 7.57
CA ASN A 30 -17.22 -7.06 6.43
C ASN A 30 -17.20 -6.10 5.22
N SER A 31 -17.44 -4.80 5.49
CA SER A 31 -17.41 -3.71 4.54
C SER A 31 -16.01 -3.11 4.59
N ARG A 32 -15.33 -3.09 3.44
CA ARG A 32 -14.08 -2.34 3.29
C ARG A 32 -14.33 -0.90 3.77
N PRO A 33 -13.50 -0.34 4.66
CA PRO A 33 -13.66 1.03 5.12
C PRO A 33 -13.74 1.99 3.93
N ASP A 34 -14.62 3.00 4.01
CA ASP A 34 -14.72 4.06 3.00
C ASP A 34 -13.55 5.04 3.18
N TYR A 35 -12.35 4.58 2.85
CA TYR A 35 -11.13 5.36 2.99
C TYR A 35 -11.22 6.64 2.17
N PRO A 36 -10.78 7.79 2.72
CA PRO A 36 -10.75 9.02 1.96
C PRO A 36 -9.78 8.90 0.78
N TYR A 37 -10.17 9.42 -0.38
CA TYR A 37 -9.34 9.41 -1.58
C TYR A 37 -9.46 10.69 -2.39
N TYR A 38 -8.43 11.00 -3.17
CA TYR A 38 -8.42 12.14 -4.10
C TYR A 38 -8.12 11.63 -5.52
N VAL A 39 -8.84 12.15 -6.52
CA VAL A 39 -8.55 11.88 -7.94
C VAL A 39 -7.85 13.10 -8.50
N THR A 40 -6.66 12.92 -9.07
CA THR A 40 -5.85 14.01 -9.60
C THR A 40 -6.55 14.68 -10.79
N THR A 41 -6.69 16.01 -10.73
CA THR A 41 -7.26 16.83 -11.81
C THR A 41 -6.19 17.49 -12.69
N GLN A 42 -4.95 17.49 -12.23
CA GLN A 42 -3.76 17.97 -12.94
C GLN A 42 -2.57 17.06 -12.62
N PRO A 43 -1.52 17.01 -13.46
CA PRO A 43 -0.29 16.29 -13.13
C PRO A 43 0.35 16.85 -11.86
N ILE A 44 0.72 15.99 -10.92
CA ILE A 44 1.35 16.36 -9.65
C ILE A 44 2.46 15.37 -9.29
N ILE A 45 3.31 15.72 -8.32
CA ILE A 45 4.31 14.80 -7.77
C ILE A 45 3.84 14.33 -6.39
N VAL A 46 3.80 13.01 -6.20
CA VAL A 46 3.48 12.36 -4.90
C VAL A 46 4.41 11.19 -4.71
N LYS A 47 5.00 11.05 -3.52
CA LYS A 47 6.02 10.03 -3.20
C LYS A 47 7.16 9.99 -4.21
N LYS A 48 7.53 11.18 -4.70
CA LYS A 48 8.51 11.45 -5.78
C LYS A 48 8.14 10.88 -7.17
N ILE A 49 6.95 10.34 -7.33
CA ILE A 49 6.45 9.86 -8.62
C ILE A 49 5.73 11.02 -9.32
N PRO A 50 6.04 11.32 -10.60
CA PRO A 50 5.18 12.16 -11.42
C PRO A 50 3.89 11.39 -11.74
N ILE A 51 2.78 11.87 -11.19
CA ILE A 51 1.47 11.21 -11.27
C ILE A 51 0.59 11.95 -12.29
N PRO A 52 0.00 11.22 -13.26
CA PRO A 52 -0.88 11.83 -14.26
C PRO A 52 -2.28 12.13 -13.73
N VAL A 53 -3.04 12.87 -14.52
CA VAL A 53 -4.48 13.14 -14.29
C VAL A 53 -5.27 11.83 -14.24
N GLY A 54 -6.29 11.77 -13.39
CA GLY A 54 -7.16 10.61 -13.22
C GLY A 54 -6.61 9.54 -12.28
N THR A 55 -5.45 9.76 -11.66
CA THR A 55 -4.89 8.82 -10.66
C THR A 55 -5.65 8.96 -9.35
N LYS A 56 -6.06 7.83 -8.77
CA LYS A 56 -6.68 7.79 -7.43
C LYS A 56 -5.60 7.62 -6.37
N LEU A 57 -5.56 8.55 -5.42
CA LEU A 57 -4.71 8.54 -4.23
C LEU A 57 -5.58 8.22 -3.01
N GLU A 58 -5.41 7.04 -2.41
CA GLU A 58 -6.18 6.59 -1.24
C GLU A 58 -5.34 6.79 0.04
N TYR A 59 -5.98 7.26 1.11
CA TYR A 59 -5.32 7.62 2.35
C TYR A 59 -5.83 6.79 3.53
N GLU A 60 -5.04 6.71 4.61
CA GLU A 60 -5.43 6.13 5.89
C GLU A 60 -6.74 6.76 6.38
N GLU A 61 -7.47 6.02 7.21
CA GLU A 61 -8.68 6.51 7.87
C GLU A 61 -8.37 7.77 8.70
N GLN A 62 -9.27 8.74 8.65
CA GLN A 62 -9.15 9.99 9.40
C GLN A 62 -10.50 10.40 9.94
N TYR A 63 -10.52 10.99 11.13
CA TYR A 63 -11.73 11.55 11.71
C TYR A 63 -12.45 12.47 10.72
N PHE A 64 -13.72 12.19 10.47
CA PHE A 64 -14.62 12.97 9.61
C PHE A 64 -14.21 13.07 8.14
N LYS A 65 -13.38 12.15 7.63
CA LYS A 65 -13.06 12.06 6.19
C LYS A 65 -13.36 10.66 5.68
N SER A 66 -14.21 10.57 4.67
CA SER A 66 -14.50 9.34 3.93
C SER A 66 -14.78 9.68 2.47
N GLY A 67 -14.64 8.71 1.58
CA GLY A 67 -14.92 8.86 0.15
C GLY A 67 -14.06 9.90 -0.58
N GLN A 68 -14.57 10.41 -1.70
CA GLN A 68 -13.84 11.36 -2.53
C GLN A 68 -13.67 12.71 -1.85
N GLN A 69 -12.45 13.23 -1.89
CA GLN A 69 -12.06 14.53 -1.37
C GLN A 69 -11.91 15.54 -2.51
N ASN A 70 -12.18 16.81 -2.22
CA ASN A 70 -12.04 17.90 -3.20
C ASN A 70 -10.59 18.38 -3.39
N SER A 71 -9.68 17.97 -2.50
CA SER A 71 -8.28 18.37 -2.51
C SER A 71 -7.37 17.25 -2.04
N LEU A 72 -6.08 17.40 -2.35
CA LEU A 72 -5.01 16.51 -1.89
C LEU A 72 -4.96 16.50 -0.36
N LEU A 73 -4.85 15.32 0.24
CA LEU A 73 -4.64 15.16 1.67
C LEU A 73 -3.15 15.03 1.99
N ASN A 74 -2.81 14.92 3.28
CA ASN A 74 -1.44 14.76 3.72
C ASN A 74 -0.83 13.46 3.16
N GLU A 75 0.21 13.60 2.34
CA GLU A 75 0.94 12.50 1.71
C GLU A 75 1.51 11.47 2.70
N LYS A 76 1.80 11.87 3.94
CA LYS A 76 2.24 10.92 4.98
C LYS A 76 1.21 9.84 5.29
N LYS A 77 -0.07 10.14 5.04
CA LYS A 77 -1.20 9.22 5.22
C LYS A 77 -1.56 8.47 3.93
N LEU A 78 -0.80 8.63 2.84
CA LEU A 78 -1.08 7.92 1.60
C LEU A 78 -0.85 6.41 1.80
N VAL A 79 -1.84 5.60 1.45
CA VAL A 79 -1.76 4.14 1.52
C VAL A 79 -1.74 3.48 0.15
N ALA A 80 -2.30 4.12 -0.88
CA ALA A 80 -2.28 3.54 -2.22
C ALA A 80 -2.32 4.60 -3.33
N ILE A 81 -1.72 4.22 -4.45
CA ILE A 81 -1.76 4.93 -5.73
C ILE A 81 -2.35 3.97 -6.76
N TYR A 82 -3.45 4.37 -7.40
CA TYR A 82 -4.07 3.63 -8.49
C TYR A 82 -4.00 4.44 -9.77
N PHE A 83 -3.15 4.02 -10.70
CA PHE A 83 -3.01 4.67 -12.00
C PHE A 83 -4.25 4.41 -12.88
N PRO A 84 -4.63 5.33 -13.78
CA PRO A 84 -5.65 5.10 -14.81
C PRO A 84 -5.41 3.80 -15.59
N LYS A 85 -6.46 3.19 -16.16
CA LYS A 85 -6.35 1.88 -16.84
C LYS A 85 -5.40 1.92 -18.05
N ASP A 86 -5.38 3.05 -18.73
CA ASP A 86 -4.59 3.36 -19.93
C ASP A 86 -3.18 3.89 -19.61
N GLN A 87 -2.84 4.07 -18.34
CA GLN A 87 -1.56 4.64 -17.92
C GLN A 87 -0.89 3.77 -16.86
N SER A 88 0.41 3.59 -16.98
CA SER A 88 1.19 2.75 -16.07
C SER A 88 2.53 3.41 -15.77
N MET A 89 3.09 3.02 -14.63
CA MET A 89 4.47 3.35 -14.29
C MET A 89 5.38 2.20 -14.71
N ASN A 90 6.54 2.49 -15.29
CA ASN A 90 7.52 1.46 -15.62
C ASN A 90 8.28 1.01 -14.35
N TRP A 91 8.28 -0.29 -14.08
CA TRP A 91 9.02 -0.94 -13.01
C TRP A 91 9.97 -2.00 -13.60
N ALA A 92 11.20 -1.60 -13.92
CA ALA A 92 12.19 -2.46 -14.57
C ALA A 92 11.68 -3.16 -15.86
N GLY A 93 10.96 -2.43 -16.71
CA GLY A 93 10.36 -2.96 -17.95
C GLY A 93 8.97 -3.58 -17.75
N VAL A 94 8.45 -3.61 -16.52
CA VAL A 94 7.09 -4.10 -16.22
C VAL A 94 6.18 -2.90 -15.94
N PRO A 95 5.10 -2.69 -16.71
CA PRO A 95 4.09 -1.68 -16.41
C PRO A 95 3.35 -2.07 -15.13
N ILE A 96 3.25 -1.14 -14.19
CA ILE A 96 2.48 -1.31 -12.95
C ILE A 96 1.28 -0.37 -12.91
N GLY A 97 0.19 -0.87 -12.33
CA GLY A 97 -1.08 -0.14 -12.22
C GLY A 97 -1.40 0.36 -10.81
N THR A 98 -0.79 -0.25 -9.80
CA THR A 98 -1.09 0.04 -8.40
C THR A 98 0.17 -0.06 -7.54
N ILE A 99 0.28 0.83 -6.56
CA ILE A 99 1.24 0.75 -5.46
C ILE A 99 0.45 0.81 -4.15
N ASN A 100 0.66 -0.14 -3.24
CA ASN A 100 0.03 -0.18 -1.92
C ASN A 100 1.10 -0.16 -0.83
N LYS A 101 1.05 0.79 0.10
CA LYS A 101 1.83 0.76 1.35
C LYS A 101 1.55 -0.55 2.09
N TYR A 102 2.55 -1.11 2.75
CA TYR A 102 2.32 -2.25 3.64
C TYR A 102 1.37 -1.88 4.77
N PHE A 103 0.50 -2.84 5.12
CA PHE A 103 -0.43 -2.69 6.25
C PHE A 103 0.32 -2.71 7.59
N ASN A 104 1.40 -3.49 7.68
CA ASN A 104 2.25 -3.53 8.86
C ASN A 104 3.17 -2.30 8.87
N SER A 105 2.98 -1.43 9.86
CA SER A 105 3.74 -0.19 10.02
C SER A 105 5.22 -0.40 10.35
N GLU A 106 5.62 -1.59 10.81
CA GLU A 106 7.02 -1.94 11.05
C GLU A 106 7.77 -2.23 9.75
N MET A 107 7.06 -2.65 8.70
CA MET A 107 7.66 -2.93 7.41
C MET A 107 7.90 -1.64 6.63
N LYS A 108 9.13 -1.48 6.12
CA LYS A 108 9.55 -0.32 5.34
C LYS A 108 9.47 -0.63 3.86
N GLY A 109 8.30 -0.43 3.27
CA GLY A 109 8.09 -0.80 1.88
C GLY A 109 6.65 -0.67 1.40
N PHE A 110 6.41 -1.26 0.24
CA PHE A 110 5.12 -1.26 -0.43
C PHE A 110 5.03 -2.44 -1.39
N SER A 111 3.81 -2.78 -1.78
CA SER A 111 3.50 -3.72 -2.83
C SER A 111 3.28 -3.02 -4.15
N VAL A 112 3.77 -3.61 -5.25
CA VAL A 112 3.51 -3.14 -6.62
C VAL A 112 2.76 -4.20 -7.42
N TYR A 113 1.79 -3.78 -8.23
CA TYR A 113 0.93 -4.68 -9.01
C TYR A 113 1.16 -4.47 -10.50
N ALA A 114 1.64 -5.52 -11.17
CA ALA A 114 1.92 -5.52 -12.59
C ALA A 114 0.64 -5.54 -13.42
N ARG A 115 0.77 -5.04 -14.65
CA ARG A 115 -0.19 -5.17 -15.75
C ARG A 115 0.48 -5.95 -16.88
N PHE A 116 0.72 -7.24 -16.67
CA PHE A 116 1.48 -8.08 -17.61
C PHE A 116 0.88 -8.11 -19.01
N GLU A 117 -0.43 -7.93 -19.14
CA GLU A 117 -1.15 -7.79 -20.40
C GLU A 117 -0.71 -6.56 -21.23
N GLN A 118 -0.10 -5.57 -20.58
CA GLN A 118 0.45 -4.38 -21.23
C GLN A 118 1.92 -4.55 -21.65
N ILE A 119 2.53 -5.73 -21.45
CA ILE A 119 3.89 -6.04 -21.90
C ILE A 119 3.84 -6.66 -23.30
N PRO A 120 4.41 -6.02 -24.34
CA PRO A 120 4.58 -6.64 -25.64
C PRO A 120 5.41 -7.93 -25.54
N SER A 121 5.04 -8.97 -26.28
CA SER A 121 5.69 -10.28 -26.19
C SER A 121 7.20 -10.24 -26.49
N ASN A 122 7.65 -9.32 -27.34
CA ASN A 122 9.04 -9.09 -27.68
C ASN A 122 9.81 -8.24 -26.64
N GLN A 123 9.15 -7.74 -25.60
CA GLN A 123 9.74 -6.91 -24.54
C GLN A 123 9.79 -7.63 -23.19
N GLN A 124 9.40 -8.90 -23.12
CA GLN A 124 9.51 -9.68 -21.89
C GLN A 124 10.98 -9.87 -21.51
N THR A 125 11.30 -9.50 -20.28
CA THR A 125 12.61 -9.73 -19.68
C THR A 125 12.58 -10.99 -18.82
N ARG A 126 13.76 -11.48 -18.42
CA ARG A 126 13.81 -12.56 -17.43
C ARG A 126 13.13 -12.17 -16.12
N PHE A 127 13.25 -10.90 -15.72
CA PHE A 127 12.55 -10.35 -14.56
C PHE A 127 11.03 -10.45 -14.71
N SER A 128 10.46 -9.96 -15.83
CA SER A 128 9.00 -10.00 -16.03
C SER A 128 8.48 -11.44 -16.08
N GLN A 129 9.22 -12.35 -16.69
CA GLN A 129 8.87 -13.78 -16.73
C GLN A 129 8.90 -14.45 -15.36
N LEU A 130 9.87 -14.09 -14.50
CA LEU A 130 9.90 -14.59 -13.13
C LEU A 130 8.72 -14.02 -12.35
N TRP A 131 8.54 -12.70 -12.35
CA TRP A 131 7.43 -12.07 -11.63
C TRP A 131 6.06 -12.62 -12.08
N GLN A 132 5.82 -12.78 -13.39
CA GLN A 132 4.57 -13.32 -13.89
C GLN A 132 4.25 -14.73 -13.37
N LYS A 133 5.27 -15.55 -13.06
CA LYS A 133 5.06 -16.90 -12.46
C LYS A 133 4.58 -16.85 -11.01
N CYS A 134 4.73 -15.72 -10.33
CA CYS A 134 4.16 -15.55 -9.01
C CYS A 134 2.64 -15.32 -9.04
N ASP A 135 2.12 -14.91 -10.20
CA ASP A 135 0.71 -14.64 -10.46
C ASP A 135 0.09 -13.59 -9.52
N ASP A 136 0.90 -12.60 -9.08
CA ASP A 136 0.46 -11.58 -8.13
C ASP A 136 1.45 -10.39 -8.02
N ASN A 137 1.28 -9.55 -7.00
CA ASN A 137 2.14 -8.43 -6.65
C ASN A 137 3.54 -8.84 -6.17
N LEU A 138 4.48 -7.90 -6.27
CA LEU A 138 5.73 -7.93 -5.49
C LEU A 138 5.55 -7.16 -4.20
N GLY A 139 6.18 -7.63 -3.13
CA GLY A 139 6.53 -6.82 -1.98
C GLY A 139 7.94 -6.26 -2.16
N ILE A 140 8.10 -4.95 -2.02
CA ILE A 140 9.37 -4.24 -2.15
C ILE A 140 9.73 -3.59 -0.81
N SER A 141 10.89 -3.91 -0.26
CA SER A 141 11.48 -3.15 0.85
C SER A 141 12.33 -2.00 0.34
N VAL A 142 12.33 -0.89 1.08
CA VAL A 142 13.04 0.34 0.72
C VAL A 142 13.79 0.94 1.90
N ARG A 143 14.83 1.71 1.60
CA ARG A 143 15.60 2.48 2.59
C ARG A 143 14.87 3.76 3.02
N ASN A 144 14.16 4.40 2.10
CA ASN A 144 13.37 5.62 2.28
C ASN A 144 11.92 5.38 1.85
N THR A 145 11.00 5.44 2.81
CA THR A 145 9.55 5.21 2.63
C THR A 145 8.79 6.39 2.02
N ASP A 146 9.46 7.53 1.79
CA ASP A 146 8.91 8.68 1.06
C ASP A 146 9.24 8.65 -0.43
N ASP A 147 9.99 7.64 -0.89
CA ASP A 147 10.33 7.44 -2.29
C ASP A 147 9.74 6.12 -2.77
N TRP A 148 8.63 6.21 -3.53
CA TRP A 148 7.95 5.05 -4.10
C TRP A 148 8.34 4.80 -5.55
N THR A 149 9.34 5.52 -6.06
CA THR A 149 9.81 5.36 -7.44
C THR A 149 10.56 4.04 -7.62
N PHE A 150 10.69 3.59 -8.87
CA PHE A 150 11.65 2.56 -9.21
C PHE A 150 13.08 3.14 -9.13
N ASN A 151 13.64 3.14 -7.92
CA ASN A 151 14.96 3.68 -7.64
C ASN A 151 15.84 2.59 -7.02
N LEU A 152 16.78 2.05 -7.79
CA LEU A 152 17.67 0.98 -7.33
C LEU A 152 18.54 1.35 -6.12
N ASN A 153 18.80 2.64 -5.89
CA ASN A 153 19.51 3.08 -4.68
C ASN A 153 18.59 3.07 -3.45
N ASN A 154 17.29 3.21 -3.64
CA ASN A 154 16.31 3.16 -2.57
C ASN A 154 15.81 1.74 -2.28
N ILE A 155 15.63 0.92 -3.31
CA ILE A 155 15.16 -0.47 -3.18
C ILE A 155 16.21 -1.28 -2.42
N ALA A 156 15.77 -1.90 -1.33
CA ALA A 156 16.59 -2.75 -0.47
C ALA A 156 16.54 -4.21 -0.93
N ASP A 157 15.35 -4.77 -1.14
CA ASP A 157 15.12 -6.16 -1.57
C ASP A 157 13.70 -6.33 -2.18
N ILE A 158 13.42 -7.53 -2.70
CA ILE A 158 12.06 -8.02 -2.93
C ILE A 158 11.67 -8.91 -1.73
N ASP A 159 10.79 -8.39 -0.88
CA ASP A 159 10.33 -9.07 0.33
C ASP A 159 9.41 -10.26 0.00
N SER A 160 8.65 -10.16 -1.08
CA SER A 160 7.73 -11.22 -1.50
C SER A 160 7.37 -11.17 -2.98
N CYS A 161 6.90 -12.31 -3.47
CA CYS A 161 6.28 -12.47 -4.78
C CYS A 161 5.04 -13.34 -4.60
N SER A 162 3.86 -12.70 -4.54
CA SER A 162 2.63 -13.30 -4.01
C SER A 162 2.78 -13.84 -2.57
N VAL A 163 1.81 -14.62 -2.12
CA VAL A 163 1.86 -15.43 -0.90
C VAL A 163 2.81 -16.64 -1.04
N ASN A 164 3.20 -16.98 -2.27
CA ASN A 164 3.97 -18.17 -2.60
C ASN A 164 5.46 -18.06 -2.23
N TYR A 165 6.03 -16.86 -2.31
CA TYR A 165 7.45 -16.62 -2.02
C TYR A 165 7.57 -15.44 -1.07
N GLN A 166 8.10 -15.68 0.14
CA GLN A 166 8.22 -14.62 1.16
C GLN A 166 9.54 -14.72 1.92
N ARG A 167 10.24 -13.59 2.09
CA ARG A 167 11.45 -13.47 2.92
C ARG A 167 11.22 -13.87 4.38
N TYR A 168 9.98 -13.86 4.84
CA TYR A 168 9.57 -14.36 6.15
C TYR A 168 10.04 -15.82 6.38
N PHE A 169 9.94 -16.69 5.37
CA PHE A 169 10.33 -18.11 5.48
C PHE A 169 11.83 -18.32 5.23
N LYS A 170 12.67 -17.81 6.14
CA LYS A 170 14.13 -17.80 6.02
C LYS A 170 14.78 -19.17 5.79
N ASN A 171 14.18 -20.23 6.35
CA ASN A 171 14.71 -21.60 6.25
C ASN A 171 14.26 -22.33 4.96
N ASN A 172 13.34 -21.75 4.19
CA ASN A 172 12.94 -22.30 2.90
C ASN A 172 13.91 -21.82 1.81
N LEU A 173 14.97 -22.59 1.59
CA LEU A 173 16.04 -22.27 0.62
C LEU A 173 15.50 -22.06 -0.80
N GLN A 174 14.48 -22.80 -1.21
CA GLN A 174 13.89 -22.65 -2.54
C GLN A 174 13.23 -21.27 -2.69
N GLN A 175 12.48 -20.81 -1.69
CA GLN A 175 11.88 -19.48 -1.72
C GLN A 175 12.93 -18.38 -1.68
N GLN A 176 13.95 -18.51 -0.82
CA GLN A 176 15.02 -17.51 -0.74
C GLN A 176 15.77 -17.39 -2.06
N HIS A 177 16.16 -18.51 -2.65
CA HIS A 177 16.84 -18.53 -3.95
C HIS A 177 15.98 -17.92 -5.07
N TYR A 178 14.68 -18.22 -5.08
CA TYR A 178 13.77 -17.64 -6.07
C TYR A 178 13.68 -16.10 -5.94
N LEU A 179 13.54 -15.58 -4.72
CA LEU A 179 13.50 -14.14 -4.46
C LEU A 179 14.85 -13.46 -4.77
N ASP A 180 15.97 -14.13 -4.46
CA ASP A 180 17.31 -13.65 -4.82
C ASP A 180 17.46 -13.52 -6.34
N GLN A 181 17.05 -14.54 -7.09
CA GLN A 181 17.06 -14.51 -8.55
C GLN A 181 16.16 -13.40 -9.09
N LEU A 182 14.94 -13.29 -8.56
CA LEU A 182 13.99 -12.26 -8.99
C LEU A 182 14.54 -10.85 -8.73
N TYR A 183 15.15 -10.61 -7.56
CA TYR A 183 15.78 -9.34 -7.22
C TYR A 183 16.98 -9.03 -8.13
N GLN A 184 17.85 -10.00 -8.37
CA GLN A 184 19.00 -9.84 -9.28
C GLN A 184 18.56 -9.50 -10.70
N GLU A 185 17.56 -10.19 -11.23
CA GLU A 185 17.04 -9.94 -12.58
C GLU A 185 16.32 -8.58 -12.66
N MET A 186 15.59 -8.17 -11.62
CA MET A 186 15.02 -6.81 -11.53
C MET A 186 16.10 -5.74 -11.61
N ARG A 187 17.20 -5.92 -10.87
CA ARG A 187 18.33 -4.98 -10.91
C ARG A 187 18.97 -4.90 -12.29
N LYS A 188 19.18 -6.04 -12.96
CA LYS A 188 19.70 -6.08 -14.33
C LYS A 188 18.75 -5.33 -15.28
N ALA A 189 17.47 -5.67 -15.27
CA ALA A 189 16.46 -5.05 -16.12
C ALA A 189 16.35 -3.53 -15.87
N GLY A 190 16.48 -3.09 -14.62
CA GLY A 190 16.49 -1.67 -14.26
C GLY A 190 17.74 -0.89 -14.64
N THR A 191 18.82 -1.55 -15.06
CA THR A 191 20.07 -0.91 -15.51
C THR A 191 20.21 -0.84 -17.03
N ILE A 192 19.42 -1.62 -17.76
CA ILE A 192 19.40 -1.60 -19.22
C ILE A 192 18.58 -0.38 -19.65
N LYS A 193 19.24 0.57 -20.32
CA LYS A 193 18.63 1.79 -20.87
C LYS A 193 18.07 1.54 -22.26
#